data_AF-A0AB33IHP2-F1
#
_entry.id   AF-A0AB33IHP2-F1
#
_cell.length_a   1.000
_cell.length_b   1.000
_cell.length_c   1.000
_cell.angle_alpha   90.00
_cell.angle_beta   90.00
_cell.angle_gamma   90.00
#
_symmetry.space_group_name_H-M   'P 1'
#
loop_
_entity.id
_entity.type
_entity.pdbx_description
1 polymer ?
#
loop_
_entity_poly.entity_id
_entity_poly.type
_entity_poly.pdbx_seq_one_letter_code
_entity_poly.pdbx_strand_id
1 'polypeptide(L)'
;MVDASSPSGPSEQGPTVYTFPGKSLLDRVEAARYLGIAPLRLRLLDIARCGPVALSPGCYRVDALDLYRSELFLKAALPIEEASRRAVLAQARIDSDDFEPDPFMEMATQHDLRDVMAFIGGRVAIVGGLIIVVLSHTPLSRILTHTLR
;
A
#
# COMPACT_ATOMS: atom_id res chain seq x y z
N MET A 1 -25.86 57.73 -40.46
CA MET A 1 -26.46 56.72 -39.56
C MET A 1 -25.48 55.56 -39.57
N VAL A 2 -24.32 55.68 -38.90
CA VAL A 2 -24.04 55.55 -37.44
C VAL A 2 -24.54 54.19 -36.94
N ASP A 3 -23.77 53.29 -36.33
CA ASP A 3 -22.33 53.08 -36.16
C ASP A 3 -22.17 51.64 -35.63
N ALA A 4 -20.98 51.06 -35.79
CA ALA A 4 -20.60 49.82 -35.14
C ALA A 4 -20.55 49.99 -33.61
N SER A 5 -21.05 49.00 -32.85
CA SER A 5 -20.69 48.82 -31.45
C SER A 5 -20.77 47.34 -31.07
N SER A 6 -19.60 46.72 -31.02
CA SER A 6 -19.31 45.59 -30.12
C SER A 6 -19.62 45.98 -28.67
N PRO A 7 -19.77 44.98 -27.80
CA PRO A 7 -19.08 45.03 -26.52
C PRO A 7 -18.01 43.94 -26.43
N SER A 8 -16.84 44.39 -26.03
CA SER A 8 -15.60 43.64 -25.84
C SER A 8 -15.50 43.10 -24.41
N GLY A 9 -15.33 41.78 -24.27
CA GLY A 9 -14.66 41.06 -23.16
C GLY A 9 -15.32 41.03 -21.77
N PRO A 10 -14.77 40.27 -20.78
CA PRO A 10 -13.69 39.29 -20.84
C PRO A 10 -14.08 37.90 -20.26
N SER A 11 -13.34 36.87 -20.69
CA SER A 11 -13.03 35.63 -19.98
C SER A 11 -13.77 35.31 -18.65
N GLU A 12 -14.80 34.48 -18.74
CA GLU A 12 -15.02 33.46 -17.72
C GLU A 12 -14.71 32.11 -18.37
N GLN A 13 -13.42 31.81 -18.41
CA GLN A 13 -12.97 30.45 -18.18
C GLN A 13 -13.50 30.07 -16.79
N GLY A 14 -14.78 29.71 -16.71
CA GLY A 14 -15.27 28.92 -15.60
C GLY A 14 -14.28 27.77 -15.47
N PRO A 15 -13.87 27.41 -14.24
CA PRO A 15 -12.91 26.34 -14.06
C PRO A 15 -13.45 25.17 -14.87
N THR A 16 -12.73 24.74 -15.90
CA THR A 16 -13.02 23.50 -16.58
C THR A 16 -12.75 22.45 -15.51
N VAL A 17 -13.75 22.20 -14.68
CA VAL A 17 -13.76 21.11 -13.74
C VAL A 17 -13.80 19.91 -14.67
N TYR A 18 -12.61 19.40 -14.99
CA TYR A 18 -12.47 18.05 -15.48
C TYR A 18 -12.87 17.16 -14.31
N THR A 19 -14.19 17.01 -14.11
CA THR A 19 -14.76 15.96 -13.29
C THR A 19 -14.49 14.68 -14.07
N PHE A 20 -13.29 14.12 -13.97
CA PHE A 20 -13.07 12.72 -14.29
C PHE A 20 -13.74 11.94 -13.17
N PRO A 21 -14.93 11.34 -13.39
CA PRO A 21 -15.60 10.59 -12.36
C PRO A 21 -14.80 9.30 -12.16
N GLY A 22 -14.34 9.04 -10.94
CA GLY A 22 -13.79 7.71 -10.59
C GLY A 22 -12.29 7.64 -10.32
N LYS A 23 -11.58 8.75 -10.10
CA LYS A 23 -10.18 8.70 -9.61
C LYS A 23 -10.04 9.44 -8.29
N SER A 24 -10.74 8.95 -7.25
CA SER A 24 -10.42 9.40 -5.89
C SER A 24 -9.02 8.90 -5.53
N LEU A 25 -8.11 9.84 -5.30
CA LEU A 25 -6.76 9.57 -4.82
C LEU A 25 -6.79 9.75 -3.31
N LEU A 26 -6.36 8.73 -2.59
CA LEU A 26 -6.29 8.72 -1.14
C LEU A 26 -4.84 8.81 -0.71
N ASP A 27 -4.57 9.66 0.29
CA ASP A 27 -3.28 9.61 1.00
C ASP A 27 -3.20 8.32 1.84
N ARG A 28 -2.01 7.97 2.31
CA ARG A 28 -1.75 6.74 3.06
C ARG A 28 -2.67 6.57 4.26
N VAL A 29 -2.97 7.64 4.98
CA VAL A 29 -3.85 7.58 6.16
C VAL A 29 -5.28 7.26 5.75
N GLU A 30 -5.79 7.93 4.72
CA GLU A 30 -7.12 7.70 4.16
C GLU A 30 -7.22 6.31 3.54
N ALA A 31 -6.19 5.86 2.82
CA ALA A 31 -6.13 4.53 2.23
C ALA A 31 -6.11 3.43 3.31
N ALA A 32 -5.40 3.66 4.42
CA ALA A 32 -5.41 2.74 5.54
C ALA A 32 -6.80 2.67 6.21
N ARG A 33 -7.46 3.82 6.39
CA ARG A 33 -8.85 3.91 6.86
C ARG A 33 -9.80 3.20 5.91
N TYR A 34 -9.65 3.41 4.60
CA TYR A 34 -10.44 2.74 3.57
C TYR A 34 -10.30 1.22 3.63
N LEU A 35 -9.11 0.69 3.85
CA LEU A 35 -8.91 -0.74 4.04
C LEU A 35 -9.36 -1.25 5.42
N GLY A 36 -9.60 -0.37 6.40
CA GLY A 36 -9.86 -0.76 7.78
C GLY A 36 -8.61 -1.33 8.47
N ILE A 37 -7.42 -0.83 8.14
CA ILE A 37 -6.14 -1.27 8.73
C ILE A 37 -5.37 -0.10 9.33
N ALA A 38 -4.46 -0.39 10.28
CA ALA A 38 -3.57 0.63 10.83
C ALA A 38 -2.64 1.24 9.74
N PRO A 39 -2.38 2.57 9.74
CA PRO A 39 -1.50 3.22 8.78
C PRO A 39 -0.08 2.66 8.75
N LEU A 40 0.43 2.26 9.92
CA LEU A 40 1.74 1.63 10.03
C LEU A 40 1.78 0.28 9.30
N ARG A 41 0.67 -0.48 9.31
CA ARG A 41 0.60 -1.75 8.58
C ARG A 41 0.56 -1.53 7.08
N LEU A 42 -0.19 -0.55 6.59
CA LEU A 42 -0.15 -0.19 5.16
C LEU A 42 1.27 0.19 4.72
N ARG A 43 2.01 0.90 5.55
CA ARG A 43 3.43 1.20 5.30
C ARG A 43 4.31 -0.06 5.26
N LEU A 44 4.08 -1.04 6.14
CA LEU A 44 4.80 -2.31 6.10
C LEU A 44 4.50 -3.10 4.83
N LEU A 45 3.24 -3.14 4.40
CA LEU A 45 2.83 -3.80 3.16
C LEU A 45 3.48 -3.16 1.93
N ASP A 46 3.60 -1.83 1.92
CA ASP A 46 4.29 -1.05 0.89
C ASP A 46 5.80 -1.40 0.83
N ILE A 47 6.46 -1.42 1.99
CA ILE A 47 7.88 -1.82 2.11
C ILE A 47 8.10 -3.27 1.67
N ALA A 48 7.21 -4.17 2.08
CA ALA A 48 7.26 -5.59 1.75
C ALA A 48 6.84 -5.89 0.30
N ARG A 49 6.35 -4.89 -0.44
CA ARG A 49 5.81 -5.02 -1.81
C ARG A 49 4.69 -6.07 -1.93
N CYS A 50 3.90 -6.24 -0.87
CA CYS A 50 2.74 -7.14 -0.84
C CYS A 50 1.42 -6.41 -0.55
N GLY A 51 1.44 -5.08 -0.58
CA GLY A 51 0.27 -4.23 -0.41
C GLY A 51 -0.40 -3.80 -1.72
N PRO A 52 -1.42 -2.94 -1.62
CA PRO A 52 -2.08 -2.34 -2.78
C PRO A 52 -1.10 -1.52 -3.62
N VAL A 53 -1.31 -1.51 -4.94
CA VAL A 53 -0.46 -0.78 -5.89
C VAL A 53 -0.62 0.73 -5.69
N ALA A 54 0.43 1.38 -5.20
CA ALA A 54 0.49 2.83 -5.06
C ALA A 54 0.71 3.50 -6.44
N LEU A 55 0.03 4.62 -6.69
CA LEU A 55 0.28 5.44 -7.88
C LEU A 55 1.58 6.24 -7.73
N SER A 56 1.84 6.68 -6.51
CA SER A 56 3.06 7.37 -6.09
C SER A 56 3.30 7.05 -4.62
N PRO A 57 4.51 7.24 -4.07
CA PRO A 57 4.79 6.88 -2.68
C PRO A 57 3.80 7.56 -1.72
N GLY A 58 2.97 6.75 -1.04
CA GLY A 58 1.94 7.24 -0.12
C GLY A 58 0.60 7.62 -0.75
N CYS A 59 0.47 7.65 -2.08
CA CYS A 59 -0.77 7.98 -2.77
C CYS A 59 -1.38 6.74 -3.46
N TYR A 60 -2.64 6.44 -3.14
CA TYR A 60 -3.34 5.25 -3.60
C TYR A 60 -4.60 5.62 -4.38
N ARG A 61 -4.92 4.83 -5.40
CA ARG A 61 -6.22 4.91 -6.10
C ARG A 61 -7.21 3.99 -5.43
N VAL A 62 -8.46 4.42 -5.27
CA VAL A 62 -9.54 3.55 -4.77
C VAL A 62 -9.62 2.23 -5.55
N ASP A 63 -9.55 2.27 -6.87
CA ASP A 63 -9.56 1.06 -7.72
C ASP A 63 -8.48 0.03 -7.34
N ALA A 64 -7.27 0.51 -6.99
CA ALA A 64 -6.17 -0.36 -6.61
C ALA A 64 -6.37 -0.95 -5.21
N LEU A 65 -7.01 -0.19 -4.32
CA LEU A 65 -7.38 -0.64 -2.97
C LEU A 65 -8.50 -1.69 -3.03
N ASP A 66 -9.48 -1.50 -3.93
CA ASP A 66 -10.57 -2.44 -4.17
C ASP A 66 -10.11 -3.72 -4.83
N LEU A 67 -9.22 -3.60 -5.82
CA LEU A 67 -8.58 -4.76 -6.43
C LEU A 67 -7.84 -5.58 -5.36
N TYR A 68 -7.00 -4.92 -4.55
CA TYR A 68 -6.27 -5.60 -3.48
C TYR A 68 -7.21 -6.26 -2.46
N ARG A 69 -8.29 -5.59 -2.05
CA ARG A 69 -9.33 -6.18 -1.20
C ARG A 69 -9.93 -7.43 -1.84
N SER A 70 -10.32 -7.35 -3.11
CA SER A 70 -10.91 -8.49 -3.82
C SER A 70 -9.94 -9.67 -3.93
N GLU A 71 -8.64 -9.41 -4.14
CA GLU A 71 -7.60 -10.44 -4.14
C GLU A 71 -7.46 -11.12 -2.77
N LEU A 72 -7.53 -10.37 -1.67
CA LEU A 72 -7.51 -10.94 -0.32
C LEU A 72 -8.74 -11.82 -0.05
N PHE A 73 -9.93 -11.39 -0.49
CA PHE A 73 -11.15 -12.20 -0.38
C PHE A 73 -11.05 -13.48 -1.21
N LEU A 74 -10.53 -13.38 -2.44
CA LEU A 74 -10.30 -14.54 -3.30
C LEU A 74 -9.29 -15.53 -2.71
N LYS A 75 -8.17 -15.04 -2.15
CA LYS A 75 -7.20 -15.87 -1.42
C LYS A 75 -7.83 -16.59 -0.24
N ALA A 76 -8.78 -15.96 0.43
CA ALA A 76 -9.53 -16.54 1.55
C ALA A 76 -10.70 -17.44 1.12
N ALA A 77 -10.90 -17.68 -0.18
CA ALA A 77 -12.04 -18.40 -0.75
C ALA A 77 -13.40 -17.82 -0.34
N LEU A 78 -13.47 -16.50 -0.14
CA LEU A 78 -14.69 -15.77 0.17
C LEU A 78 -15.34 -15.19 -1.09
N PRO A 79 -16.66 -14.96 -1.08
CA PRO A 79 -17.37 -14.37 -2.21
C PRO A 79 -16.88 -12.94 -2.53
N ILE A 80 -16.74 -12.62 -3.82
CA ILE A 80 -16.30 -11.29 -4.28
C ILE A 80 -17.39 -10.24 -4.01
N GLU A 81 -18.66 -10.64 -3.99
CA GLU A 81 -19.81 -9.79 -3.71
C GLU A 81 -19.74 -9.20 -2.30
N GLU A 82 -19.15 -9.94 -1.36
CA GLU A 82 -18.93 -9.45 -0.01
C GLU A 82 -17.81 -8.40 0.02
N ALA A 83 -16.77 -8.58 -0.79
CA ALA A 83 -15.68 -7.61 -0.94
C ALA A 83 -16.21 -6.28 -1.51
N SER A 84 -17.06 -6.33 -2.53
CA SER A 84 -17.65 -5.13 -3.13
C SER A 84 -18.64 -4.44 -2.19
N ARG A 85 -19.46 -5.21 -1.46
CA ARG A 85 -20.34 -4.67 -0.41
C ARG A 85 -19.54 -3.91 0.66
N ARG A 86 -18.43 -4.48 1.12
CA ARG A 86 -17.55 -3.82 2.10
C ARG A 86 -16.80 -2.63 1.54
N ALA A 87 -16.45 -2.63 0.25
CA ALA A 87 -15.87 -1.48 -0.41
C ALA A 87 -16.83 -0.27 -0.40
N VAL A 88 -18.11 -0.48 -0.69
CA VAL A 88 -19.13 0.57 -0.62
C VAL A 88 -19.26 1.13 0.80
N LEU A 89 -19.29 0.25 1.81
CA LEU A 89 -19.33 0.67 3.21
C LEU A 89 -18.06 1.43 3.62
N ALA A 90 -16.89 0.99 3.17
CA ALA A 90 -15.62 1.65 3.43
C ALA A 90 -15.54 3.04 2.77
N GLN A 91 -16.10 3.18 1.56
CA GLN A 91 -16.15 4.47 0.87
C GLN A 91 -16.98 5.49 1.66
N ALA A 92 -18.12 5.05 2.20
CA ALA A 92 -18.95 5.90 3.07
C ALA A 92 -18.27 6.29 4.39
N ARG A 93 -17.26 5.51 4.83
CA ARG A 93 -16.51 5.78 6.06
C ARG A 93 -15.32 6.70 5.88
N ILE A 94 -14.87 6.97 4.65
CA ILE A 94 -13.78 7.94 4.42
C ILE A 94 -14.19 9.32 4.96
N ASP A 95 -15.46 9.68 4.78
CA ASP A 95 -16.02 10.96 5.19
C ASP A 95 -16.35 11.02 6.70
N SER A 96 -16.39 9.87 7.38
CA SER A 96 -16.55 9.80 8.84
C SER A 96 -15.18 9.80 9.53
N ASP A 97 -15.04 10.56 10.61
CA ASP A 97 -13.79 10.58 11.39
C ASP A 97 -13.58 9.29 12.22
N ASP A 98 -14.58 8.42 12.29
CA ASP A 98 -14.49 7.14 12.97
C ASP A 98 -13.60 6.15 12.19
N PHE A 99 -12.49 5.76 12.83
CA PHE A 99 -11.66 4.65 12.38
C PHE A 99 -12.15 3.36 13.04
N GLU A 100 -12.82 2.52 12.27
CA GLU A 100 -13.19 1.16 12.70
C GLU A 100 -12.33 0.13 11.97
N PRO A 101 -11.43 -0.59 12.67
CA PRO A 101 -10.64 -1.66 12.08
C PRO A 101 -11.54 -2.75 11.49
N ASP A 102 -11.25 -3.22 10.27
CA ASP A 102 -11.90 -4.41 9.71
C ASP A 102 -11.10 -5.66 10.11
N PRO A 103 -11.62 -6.52 11.02
CA PRO A 103 -10.88 -7.67 11.53
C PRO A 103 -10.45 -8.65 10.44
N PHE A 104 -11.23 -8.77 9.36
CA PHE A 104 -10.86 -9.63 8.24
C PHE A 104 -9.64 -9.09 7.52
N MET A 105 -9.67 -7.80 7.18
CA MET A 105 -8.54 -7.14 6.53
C MET A 105 -7.30 -7.18 7.41
N GLU A 106 -7.49 -7.14 8.73
CA GLU A 106 -6.39 -7.30 9.66
C GLU A 106 -5.72 -8.67 9.59
N MET A 107 -6.51 -9.73 9.66
CA MET A 107 -5.99 -11.09 9.59
C MET A 107 -5.38 -11.38 8.22
N ALA A 108 -6.05 -10.96 7.14
CA ALA A 108 -5.63 -11.23 5.77
C ALA A 108 -4.28 -10.54 5.44
N THR A 109 -4.13 -9.27 5.79
CA THR A 109 -2.87 -8.54 5.57
C THR A 109 -1.72 -9.03 6.47
N GLN A 110 -2.04 -9.52 7.67
CA GLN A 110 -1.04 -10.12 8.55
C GLN A 110 -0.49 -11.44 7.98
N HIS A 111 -1.32 -12.22 7.30
CA HIS A 111 -0.89 -13.44 6.63
C HIS A 111 0.11 -13.13 5.51
N ASP A 112 -0.23 -12.20 4.61
CA ASP A 112 0.65 -11.76 3.53
C ASP A 112 2.00 -11.21 4.05
N LEU A 113 1.98 -10.45 5.15
CA LEU A 113 3.22 -9.95 5.78
C LEU A 113 4.08 -11.09 6.34
N ARG A 114 3.47 -12.09 6.98
CA ARG A 114 4.21 -13.23 7.54
C ARG A 114 4.88 -14.05 6.44
N ASP A 115 4.21 -14.27 5.33
CA ASP A 115 4.74 -15.05 4.22
C ASP A 115 5.96 -14.35 3.59
N VAL A 116 5.85 -13.04 3.35
CA VAL A 116 6.98 -12.25 2.84
C VAL A 116 8.12 -12.18 3.84
N MET A 117 7.82 -11.98 5.13
CA MET A 117 8.85 -11.95 6.18
C MET A 117 9.55 -13.29 6.36
N ALA A 118 8.84 -14.41 6.24
CA ALA A 118 9.44 -15.74 6.26
C ALA A 118 10.38 -15.95 5.05
N PHE A 119 9.97 -15.50 3.87
CA PHE A 119 10.78 -15.58 2.66
C PHE A 119 12.05 -14.72 2.72
N ILE A 120 11.92 -13.46 3.12
CA ILE A 120 13.05 -12.52 3.27
C ILE A 120 13.96 -13.00 4.40
N GLY A 121 13.39 -13.35 5.55
CA GLY A 121 14.12 -13.84 6.71
C GLY A 121 14.91 -15.12 6.40
N GLY A 122 14.30 -16.06 5.68
CA GLY A 122 14.98 -17.29 5.24
C GLY A 122 16.17 -16.99 4.32
N ARG A 123 16.01 -16.09 3.33
CA ARG A 123 17.11 -15.69 2.44
C ARG A 123 18.25 -15.02 3.18
N VAL A 124 17.94 -14.09 4.09
CA VAL A 124 18.94 -13.39 4.90
C VAL A 124 19.65 -14.36 5.84
N ALA A 125 18.93 -15.31 6.45
CA ALA A 125 19.51 -16.33 7.33
C ALA A 125 20.48 -17.25 6.57
N ILE A 126 20.15 -17.67 5.35
CA ILE A 126 21.03 -18.50 4.52
C ILE A 126 22.29 -17.73 4.13
N VAL A 127 22.15 -16.51 3.60
CA VAL A 127 23.29 -15.69 3.17
C VAL A 127 24.17 -15.33 4.37
N GLY A 128 23.56 -14.88 5.48
CA GLY A 128 24.26 -14.56 6.71
C GLY A 128 24.98 -15.78 7.30
N GLY A 129 24.31 -16.94 7.33
CA GLY A 129 24.91 -18.20 7.76
C GLY A 129 26.10 -18.60 6.89
N LEU A 130 25.99 -18.49 5.57
CA LEU A 130 27.08 -18.79 4.64
C LEU A 130 28.28 -17.86 4.86
N ILE A 131 28.04 -16.56 5.03
CA ILE A 131 29.08 -15.56 5.34
C ILE A 131 29.80 -15.92 6.64
N ILE A 132 29.05 -16.27 7.70
CA ILE A 132 29.63 -16.69 8.99
C ILE A 132 30.48 -17.95 8.84
N VAL A 133 30.02 -18.96 8.09
CA VAL A 133 30.78 -20.20 7.84
C VAL A 133 32.08 -19.91 7.07
N VAL A 134 32.03 -19.11 6.01
CA VAL A 134 33.21 -18.73 5.21
C VAL A 134 34.19 -17.88 6.03
N LEU A 135 33.70 -16.93 6.82
CA LEU A 135 34.50 -16.15 7.78
C LEU A 135 35.01 -17.00 8.94
N SER A 136 34.38 -18.12 9.30
CA SER A 136 34.97 -19.02 10.29
C SER A 136 36.23 -19.70 9.73
N HIS A 137 36.27 -19.95 8.42
CA HIS A 137 37.34 -20.72 7.78
C HIS A 137 38.54 -19.88 7.30
N THR A 138 38.38 -18.56 7.08
CA THR A 138 39.38 -17.75 6.34
C THR A 138 40.24 -16.79 7.20
N PRO A 139 39.71 -16.04 8.19
CA PRO A 139 40.47 -15.18 9.09
C PRO A 139 40.49 -15.62 10.58
N LEU A 140 39.49 -16.36 11.08
CA LEU A 140 39.38 -16.75 12.50
C LEU A 140 40.45 -17.78 12.90
N SER A 141 40.72 -18.77 12.05
CA SER A 141 41.86 -19.70 12.20
C SER A 141 43.20 -18.95 12.30
N ARG A 142 43.38 -17.90 11.48
CA ARG A 142 44.61 -17.10 11.44
C ARG A 142 44.79 -16.22 12.68
N ILE A 143 43.70 -15.65 13.19
CA ILE A 143 43.73 -14.86 14.43
C ILE A 143 43.95 -15.78 15.63
N LEU A 144 43.26 -16.92 15.69
CA LEU A 144 43.39 -17.89 16.79
C LEU A 144 44.82 -18.46 16.87
N THR A 145 45.45 -18.76 15.74
CA THR A 145 46.84 -19.25 15.69
C THR A 145 47.88 -18.18 16.02
N HIS A 146 47.57 -16.89 15.86
CA HIS A 146 48.49 -15.80 16.18
C HIS A 146 48.40 -15.32 17.65
N THR A 147 47.25 -15.50 18.31
CA THR A 147 47.07 -15.21 19.74
C THR A 147 47.49 -16.35 20.68
N LEU A 148 47.74 -17.55 20.15
CA LEU A 148 48.15 -18.73 20.94
C LEU A 148 49.66 -18.97 20.96
N ARG A 149 50.47 -18.01 20.47
CA ARG A 149 51.94 -18.05 20.46
C ARG A 149 52.50 -16.94 21.33
#